data_AF-A0A1B0DEM2-F1
#
_entry.id   AF-A0A1B0DEM2-F1
#
_cell.length_a   1.000
_cell.length_b   1.000
_cell.length_c   1.000
_cell.angle_alpha   90.00
_cell.angle_beta   90.00
_cell.angle_gamma   90.00
#
_symmetry.space_group_name_H-M   'P 1'
#
loop_
_entity.id
_entity.type
_entity.pdbx_description
1 polymer ?
#
loop_
_entity_poly.entity_id
_entity_poly.type
_entity_poly.pdbx_seq_one_letter_code
_entity_poly.pdbx_strand_id
1 'polypeptide(L)'
;MTILETISPDTLVFLQTHKRIWPASQRDALFWSHMRRVSDGSEDPDTHDAWIVCNHSTEHETYPPANTGKCVRIYLTVILYCQTYVSETAAAVNGKISRKDLSCKITYCSVVNPGGWAPATVLRAVYKKEYPKFLKRYTQYVVDQCKNKPIMF
;
A
#
# COMPACT_ATOMS: atom_id res chain seq x y z
N MET A 1 6.63 -13.77 -1.59
CA MET A 1 6.16 -12.86 -2.65
C MET A 1 7.14 -12.99 -3.78
N THR A 2 6.65 -13.11 -5.00
CA THR A 2 7.45 -13.32 -6.21
C THR A 2 7.11 -12.21 -7.19
N ILE A 3 8.11 -11.55 -7.77
CA ILE A 3 7.92 -10.63 -8.89
C ILE A 3 7.79 -11.49 -10.14
N LEU A 4 6.65 -11.37 -10.83
CA LEU A 4 6.39 -12.09 -12.08
C LEU A 4 6.87 -11.30 -13.30
N GLU A 5 6.69 -9.99 -13.27
CA GLU A 5 6.99 -9.12 -14.39
C GLU A 5 7.40 -7.73 -13.90
N THR A 6 8.30 -7.09 -14.64
CA THR A 6 8.66 -5.67 -14.49
C THR A 6 8.17 -4.94 -15.73
N ILE A 7 7.01 -4.27 -15.63
CA ILE A 7 6.39 -3.56 -16.76
C ILE A 7 7.14 -2.24 -17.00
N SER A 8 7.48 -1.54 -15.93
CA SER A 8 8.22 -0.28 -15.94
C SER A 8 8.93 -0.09 -14.59
N PRO A 9 9.83 0.91 -14.43
CA PRO A 9 10.53 1.15 -13.16
C PRO A 9 9.61 1.40 -11.97
N ASP A 10 8.38 1.84 -12.22
CA ASP A 10 7.34 2.17 -11.24
C ASP A 10 6.18 1.16 -11.21
N THR A 11 6.21 0.12 -12.05
CA THR A 11 5.13 -0.87 -12.16
C THR A 11 5.65 -2.30 -12.20
N LEU A 12 5.28 -3.09 -11.19
CA LEU A 12 5.66 -4.50 -11.05
C LEU A 12 4.42 -5.39 -10.90
N VAL A 13 4.49 -6.62 -11.41
CA VAL A 13 3.46 -7.65 -11.20
C VAL A 13 3.94 -8.63 -10.14
N PHE A 14 3.09 -8.91 -9.16
CA PHE A 14 3.39 -9.77 -8.03
C PHE A 14 2.46 -10.98 -7.94
N LEU A 15 3.03 -12.10 -7.53
CA LEU A 15 2.30 -13.23 -6.96
C LEU A 15 2.64 -13.36 -5.47
N GLN A 16 1.62 -13.31 -4.62
CA GLN A 16 1.80 -13.35 -3.18
C GLN A 16 0.86 -14.38 -2.54
N THR A 17 1.44 -15.37 -1.85
CA THR A 17 0.69 -16.25 -0.97
C THR A 17 0.55 -15.64 0.43
N HIS A 18 -0.65 -15.64 0.97
CA HIS A 18 -0.96 -15.12 2.30
C HIS A 18 -0.90 -16.22 3.36
N LYS A 19 -0.62 -15.82 4.61
CA LYS A 19 -0.74 -16.72 5.76
C LYS A 19 -2.18 -17.23 5.84
N ARG A 20 -2.34 -18.54 6.04
CA ARG A 20 -3.66 -19.17 6.13
C ARG A 20 -4.42 -18.65 7.36
N ILE A 21 -5.68 -18.29 7.15
CA ILE A 21 -6.63 -17.94 8.20
C ILE A 21 -7.60 -19.12 8.35
N TRP A 22 -7.41 -19.93 9.39
CA TRP A 22 -8.30 -21.04 9.71
C TRP A 22 -9.71 -20.51 10.09
N PRO A 23 -10.81 -21.18 9.69
CA PRO A 23 -10.90 -22.50 9.03
C PRO A 23 -10.72 -22.48 7.52
N ALA A 24 -10.58 -21.31 6.93
CA ALA A 24 -10.70 -21.17 5.49
C ALA A 24 -9.39 -21.54 4.76
N SER A 25 -9.48 -21.77 3.44
CA SER A 25 -8.36 -22.27 2.60
C SER A 25 -7.16 -21.31 2.55
N GLN A 26 -6.02 -21.75 2.04
CA GLN A 26 -4.91 -20.82 1.81
C GLN A 26 -5.26 -19.85 0.67
N ARG A 27 -4.76 -18.61 0.74
CA ARG A 27 -5.05 -17.55 -0.24
C ARG A 27 -3.79 -17.11 -0.96
N ASP A 28 -3.92 -16.80 -2.23
CA ASP A 28 -2.93 -16.05 -2.99
C ASP A 28 -3.56 -14.80 -3.63
N ALA A 29 -2.72 -13.85 -4.01
CA ALA A 29 -3.09 -12.65 -4.74
C ALA A 29 -2.14 -12.49 -5.93
N LEU A 30 -2.70 -12.19 -7.09
CA LEU A 30 -1.97 -11.77 -8.28
C LEU A 30 -2.40 -10.34 -8.60
N PHE A 31 -1.47 -9.41 -8.58
CA PHE A 31 -1.76 -7.98 -8.71
C PHE A 31 -0.56 -7.23 -9.28
N TRP A 32 -0.82 -6.16 -10.03
CA TRP A 32 0.21 -5.17 -10.30
C TRP A 32 0.26 -4.15 -9.16
N SER A 33 1.44 -3.58 -8.94
CA SER A 33 1.70 -2.48 -8.01
C SER A 33 2.30 -1.34 -8.81
N HIS A 34 1.65 -0.18 -8.79
CA HIS A 34 2.08 1.01 -9.51
C HIS A 34 2.28 2.15 -8.51
N MET A 35 3.46 2.81 -8.57
CA MET A 35 3.76 4.00 -7.78
C MET A 35 3.79 5.23 -8.68
N ARG A 36 3.12 6.30 -8.28
CA ARG A 36 3.09 7.53 -9.08
C ARG A 36 2.99 8.78 -8.20
N ARG A 37 3.61 9.86 -8.68
CA ARG A 37 3.39 11.21 -8.14
C ARG A 37 2.07 11.76 -8.67
N VAL A 38 1.24 12.29 -7.79
CA VAL A 38 -0.03 12.92 -8.14
C VAL A 38 0.23 14.42 -8.28
N SER A 39 0.63 14.84 -9.49
CA SER A 39 0.98 16.24 -9.78
C SER A 39 -0.21 17.14 -10.09
N ASP A 40 -1.35 16.54 -10.48
CA ASP A 40 -2.51 17.26 -10.99
C ASP A 40 -3.74 16.97 -10.11
N GLY A 41 -4.35 18.01 -9.54
CA GLY A 41 -5.66 17.90 -8.91
C GLY A 41 -5.70 17.56 -7.42
N SER A 42 -4.68 17.90 -6.61
CA SER A 42 -4.93 17.99 -5.17
C SER A 42 -5.89 19.15 -4.92
N GLU A 43 -7.12 18.86 -4.49
CA GLU A 43 -8.08 19.88 -4.04
C GLU A 43 -7.55 20.67 -2.82
N ASP A 44 -6.53 20.14 -2.17
CA ASP A 44 -5.85 20.73 -1.03
C ASP A 44 -4.66 21.60 -1.49
N PRO A 45 -4.78 22.94 -1.44
CA PRO A 45 -3.73 23.86 -1.88
C PRO A 45 -2.50 23.86 -0.95
N ASP A 46 -2.64 23.34 0.27
CA ASP A 46 -1.56 23.31 1.27
C ASP A 46 -0.68 22.06 1.13
N THR A 47 -1.06 21.13 0.25
CA THR A 47 -0.27 19.93 -0.04
C THR A 47 0.99 20.32 -0.82
N HIS A 48 2.16 20.06 -0.22
CA HIS A 48 3.45 20.29 -0.86
C HIS A 48 3.76 19.25 -1.94
N ASP A 49 3.48 17.98 -1.65
CA ASP A 49 3.62 16.90 -2.61
C ASP A 49 2.66 15.75 -2.31
N ALA A 50 2.32 14.97 -3.33
CA ALA A 50 1.42 13.84 -3.19
C ALA A 50 1.89 12.63 -4.00
N TRP A 51 1.88 11.46 -3.36
CA TRP A 51 2.26 10.19 -3.96
C TRP A 51 1.21 9.13 -3.70
N ILE A 52 1.00 8.26 -4.69
CA ILE A 52 0.10 7.13 -4.60
C ILE A 52 0.83 5.84 -4.94
N VAL A 53 0.56 4.80 -4.16
CA VAL A 53 0.82 3.42 -4.55
C VAL A 53 -0.52 2.71 -4.67
N CYS A 54 -0.80 2.15 -5.84
CA CYS A 54 -1.99 1.35 -6.09
C CYS A 54 -1.59 -0.09 -6.39
N ASN A 55 -2.19 -1.02 -5.66
CA ASN A 55 -2.12 -2.45 -5.92
C ASN A 55 -3.49 -2.91 -6.40
N HIS A 56 -3.57 -3.46 -7.59
CA HIS A 56 -4.84 -3.93 -8.15
C HIS A 56 -4.68 -5.29 -8.80
N SER A 57 -5.63 -6.17 -8.53
CA SER A 57 -5.63 -7.51 -9.07
C SER A 57 -5.59 -7.52 -10.59
N THR A 58 -4.87 -8.49 -11.14
CA THR A 58 -4.77 -8.71 -12.57
C THR A 58 -4.72 -10.21 -12.86
N GLU A 59 -4.58 -10.55 -14.13
CA GLU A 59 -4.49 -11.92 -14.62
C GLU A 59 -3.13 -12.14 -15.27
N HIS A 60 -2.70 -13.39 -15.36
CA HIS A 60 -1.45 -13.76 -15.99
C HIS A 60 -1.57 -15.16 -16.58
N GLU A 61 -1.19 -15.34 -17.85
CA GLU A 61 -1.44 -16.57 -18.61
C GLU A 61 -0.88 -17.83 -17.94
N THR A 62 0.35 -17.75 -17.41
CA THR A 62 1.03 -18.87 -16.75
C THR A 62 0.47 -19.21 -15.35
N TYR A 63 -0.30 -18.32 -14.74
CA TYR A 63 -0.84 -18.51 -13.39
C TYR A 63 -2.34 -18.63 -13.47
N PRO A 64 -2.87 -19.86 -13.39
CA PRO A 64 -4.23 -20.12 -13.80
C PRO A 64 -5.27 -19.32 -13.00
N PRO A 65 -6.46 -19.10 -13.59
CA PRO A 65 -7.56 -18.38 -12.95
C PRO A 65 -7.93 -18.97 -11.59
N ALA A 66 -8.65 -18.18 -10.79
CA ALA A 66 -9.00 -18.50 -9.41
C ALA A 66 -9.46 -19.95 -9.22
N ASN A 67 -9.04 -20.57 -8.10
CA ASN A 67 -9.57 -21.82 -7.57
C ASN A 67 -9.21 -23.11 -8.35
N THR A 68 -8.21 -23.06 -9.22
CA THR A 68 -7.68 -24.24 -9.94
C THR A 68 -6.49 -24.92 -9.24
N GLY A 69 -6.09 -24.43 -8.06
CA GLY A 69 -4.92 -24.92 -7.32
C GLY A 69 -5.14 -25.03 -5.81
N LYS A 70 -4.04 -25.14 -5.04
CA LYS A 70 -4.04 -25.27 -3.57
C LYS A 70 -4.49 -24.00 -2.82
N CYS A 71 -4.61 -22.88 -3.53
CA CYS A 71 -5.00 -21.58 -3.00
C CYS A 71 -6.29 -21.07 -3.67
N VAL A 72 -7.08 -20.33 -2.88
CA VAL A 72 -8.18 -19.50 -3.36
C VAL A 72 -7.63 -18.12 -3.70
N ARG A 73 -7.88 -17.61 -4.90
CA ARG A 73 -7.38 -16.29 -5.35
C ARG A 73 -8.20 -15.19 -4.73
N ILE A 74 -7.57 -14.27 -4.00
CA ILE A 74 -8.22 -13.02 -3.58
C ILE A 74 -8.11 -11.97 -4.68
N TYR A 75 -9.12 -11.11 -4.76
CA TYR A 75 -9.10 -9.93 -5.61
C TYR A 75 -9.02 -8.70 -4.74
N LEU A 76 -8.11 -7.79 -5.05
CA LEU A 76 -7.85 -6.62 -4.22
C LEU A 76 -7.72 -5.35 -5.05
N THR A 77 -8.10 -4.25 -4.41
CA THR A 77 -7.65 -2.90 -4.74
C THR A 77 -7.18 -2.29 -3.44
N VAL A 78 -5.89 -1.96 -3.36
CA VAL A 78 -5.28 -1.35 -2.18
C VAL A 78 -4.56 -0.10 -2.60
N ILE A 79 -4.87 1.00 -1.93
CA ILE A 79 -4.30 2.31 -2.20
C ILE A 79 -3.65 2.82 -0.94
N LEU A 80 -2.40 3.27 -1.06
CA LEU A 80 -1.72 4.10 -0.08
C LEU A 80 -1.46 5.46 -0.74
N TYR A 81 -2.26 6.44 -0.36
CA TYR A 81 -2.11 7.82 -0.81
C TYR A 81 -1.50 8.65 0.31
N CYS A 82 -0.42 9.36 -0.01
CA CYS A 82 0.37 10.13 0.94
C CYS A 82 0.44 11.59 0.48
N GLN A 83 0.03 12.51 1.34
CA GLN A 83 0.16 13.94 1.14
C GLN A 83 1.20 14.49 2.11
N THR A 84 2.19 15.19 1.60
CA THR A 84 3.24 15.83 2.38
C THR A 84 2.86 17.29 2.62
N TYR A 85 2.98 17.73 3.88
CA TYR A 85 2.81 19.12 4.28
C TYR A 85 4.09 19.62 4.93
N VAL A 86 4.42 20.89 4.66
CA VAL A 86 5.59 21.58 5.21
C VAL A 86 5.09 22.73 6.08
N SER A 87 5.61 22.84 7.32
CA SER A 87 5.27 23.93 8.22
C SER A 87 5.61 25.30 7.61
N GLU A 88 4.64 26.22 7.63
CA GLU A 88 4.79 27.60 7.09
C GLU A 88 5.98 28.34 7.71
N THR A 89 6.21 28.15 9.01
CA THR A 89 7.32 28.77 9.74
C THR A 89 8.69 28.28 9.29
N ALA A 90 8.79 27.05 8.77
CA ALA A 90 10.04 26.47 8.28
C ALA A 90 10.35 26.91 6.84
N ALA A 91 9.31 27.11 6.02
CA ALA A 91 9.47 27.68 4.68
C ALA A 91 10.03 29.12 4.72
N ALA A 92 9.72 29.88 5.78
CA ALA A 92 10.15 31.26 5.96
C ALA A 92 11.60 31.44 6.49
N VAL A 93 12.21 30.44 7.13
CA VAL A 93 13.52 30.56 7.80
C VAL A 93 14.64 29.94 6.95
N ASN A 94 15.36 30.76 6.17
CA ASN A 94 16.59 30.42 5.43
C ASN A 94 16.53 29.18 4.50
N GLY A 95 15.33 28.68 4.16
CA GLY A 95 15.13 27.56 3.23
C GLY A 95 15.63 26.19 3.71
N LYS A 96 16.00 26.03 5.00
CA LYS A 96 16.47 24.74 5.55
C LYS A 96 15.33 24.00 6.23
N ILE A 97 14.58 23.22 5.45
CA ILE A 97 13.52 22.33 5.95
C ILE A 97 14.14 21.15 6.69
N SER A 98 13.64 20.84 7.89
CA SER A 98 14.03 19.67 8.66
C SER A 98 12.86 18.71 8.87
N ARG A 99 13.12 17.47 9.30
CA ARG A 99 12.08 16.43 9.44
C ARG A 99 10.98 16.76 10.47
N LYS A 100 11.27 17.63 11.45
CA LYS A 100 10.28 18.11 12.43
C LYS A 100 9.26 19.08 11.80
N ASP A 101 9.60 19.65 10.64
CA ASP A 101 8.78 20.61 9.92
C ASP A 101 7.90 19.92 8.87
N LEU A 102 8.01 18.59 8.74
CA LEU A 102 7.27 17.77 7.79
C LEU A 102 6.19 16.96 8.48
N SER A 103 5.04 16.87 7.84
CA SER A 103 4.03 15.87 8.19
C SER A 103 3.54 15.16 6.93
N CYS A 104 3.16 13.89 7.08
CA CYS A 104 2.61 13.08 5.99
C CYS A 104 1.23 12.59 6.41
N LYS A 105 0.20 13.04 5.71
CA LYS A 105 -1.16 12.55 5.86
C LYS A 105 -1.32 11.33 4.96
N ILE A 106 -1.69 10.23 5.57
CA ILE A 106 -1.84 8.95 4.87
C ILE A 106 -3.32 8.59 4.79
N THR A 107 -3.79 8.37 3.57
CA THR A 107 -5.10 7.77 3.27
C THR A 107 -4.86 6.35 2.77
N TYR A 108 -5.23 5.36 3.58
CA TYR A 108 -5.12 3.94 3.24
C TYR A 108 -6.50 3.34 2.97
N CYS A 109 -6.71 2.87 1.75
CA CYS A 109 -7.96 2.23 1.33
C CYS A 109 -7.67 0.79 0.89
N SER A 110 -8.48 -0.15 1.35
CA SER A 110 -8.32 -1.57 0.99
C SER A 110 -9.69 -2.19 0.75
N VAL A 111 -9.93 -2.62 -0.49
CA VAL A 111 -11.09 -3.40 -0.89
C VAL A 111 -10.59 -4.79 -1.25
N VAL A 112 -11.06 -5.82 -0.53
CA VAL A 112 -10.60 -7.19 -0.72
C VAL A 112 -11.81 -8.12 -0.86
N ASN A 113 -11.90 -8.78 -2.01
CA ASN A 113 -12.77 -9.91 -2.23
C ASN A 113 -12.02 -11.20 -1.87
N PRO A 114 -12.51 -12.02 -0.92
CA PRO A 114 -11.83 -13.25 -0.50
C PRO A 114 -11.82 -14.36 -1.57
N GLY A 115 -12.51 -14.18 -2.70
CA GLY A 115 -12.51 -15.07 -3.87
C GLY A 115 -13.27 -16.39 -3.70
N GLY A 116 -13.75 -16.65 -2.48
CA GLY A 116 -14.45 -17.87 -2.12
C GLY A 116 -14.88 -17.81 -0.65
N TRP A 117 -15.38 -18.93 -0.14
CA TRP A 117 -15.94 -18.99 1.20
C TRP A 117 -14.92 -18.63 2.29
N ALA A 118 -15.34 -17.74 3.20
CA ALA A 118 -14.64 -17.38 4.42
C ALA A 118 -15.66 -16.89 5.47
N PRO A 119 -15.52 -17.28 6.76
CA PRO A 119 -16.44 -16.79 7.78
C PRO A 119 -16.31 -15.28 7.98
N ALA A 120 -17.40 -14.54 7.81
CA ALA A 120 -17.42 -13.08 7.91
C ALA A 120 -16.94 -12.58 9.29
N THR A 121 -17.30 -13.28 10.36
CA THR A 121 -16.86 -12.96 11.73
C THR A 121 -15.34 -13.05 11.88
N VAL A 122 -14.74 -14.11 11.34
CA VAL A 122 -13.28 -14.31 11.35
C VAL A 122 -12.58 -13.24 10.53
N LEU A 123 -13.07 -12.95 9.31
CA LEU A 123 -12.50 -11.90 8.47
C LEU A 123 -12.54 -10.53 9.16
N ARG A 124 -13.69 -10.14 9.72
CA ARG A 124 -13.84 -8.87 10.45
C ARG A 124 -12.87 -8.76 11.63
N ALA A 125 -12.71 -9.85 12.39
CA ALA A 125 -11.76 -9.88 13.52
C ALA A 125 -10.30 -9.71 13.04
N VAL A 126 -9.93 -10.37 11.94
CA VAL A 126 -8.61 -10.22 11.33
C VAL A 126 -8.38 -8.79 10.83
N TYR A 127 -9.32 -8.22 10.07
CA TYR A 127 -9.19 -6.85 9.56
C TYR A 127 -9.06 -5.81 10.67
N LYS A 128 -9.93 -5.91 11.70
CA LYS A 128 -9.89 -5.02 12.88
C LYS A 128 -8.54 -5.06 13.60
N LYS A 129 -7.85 -6.20 13.57
CA LYS A 129 -6.57 -6.40 14.25
C LYS A 129 -5.36 -6.06 13.37
N GLU A 130 -5.33 -6.55 12.14
CA GLU A 130 -4.13 -6.54 11.30
C GLU A 130 -3.95 -5.22 10.54
N TYR A 131 -5.02 -4.51 10.15
CA TYR A 131 -4.85 -3.21 9.47
C TYR A 131 -4.21 -2.13 10.35
N PRO A 132 -4.67 -1.85 11.59
CA PRO A 132 -4.02 -0.85 12.45
C PRO A 132 -2.59 -1.25 12.82
N LYS A 133 -2.36 -2.56 13.02
CA LYS A 133 -1.04 -3.12 13.31
C LYS A 133 -0.08 -2.98 12.14
N PHE A 134 -0.55 -3.21 10.91
CA PHE A 134 0.22 -2.98 9.69
C PHE A 134 0.60 -1.52 9.57
N LEU A 135 -0.38 -0.60 9.60
CA LEU A 135 -0.14 0.83 9.41
C LEU A 135 0.85 1.37 10.47
N LYS A 136 0.64 1.05 11.75
CA LYS A 136 1.55 1.47 12.83
C LYS A 136 2.98 0.96 12.63
N ARG A 137 3.14 -0.30 12.24
CA ARG A 137 4.48 -0.90 12.02
C ARG A 137 5.15 -0.33 10.78
N TYR A 138 4.40 -0.18 9.70
CA TYR A 138 4.91 0.32 8.43
C TYR A 138 5.35 1.78 8.54
N THR A 139 4.53 2.66 9.13
CA THR A 139 4.90 4.07 9.28
C THR A 139 6.11 4.24 10.19
N GLN A 140 6.17 3.50 11.31
CA GLN A 140 7.35 3.52 12.18
C GLN A 140 8.61 3.03 11.45
N TYR A 141 8.50 1.95 10.68
CA TYR A 141 9.60 1.46 9.86
C TYR A 141 10.12 2.53 8.89
N VAL A 142 9.24 3.26 8.21
CA VAL A 142 9.64 4.35 7.29
C VAL A 142 10.36 5.46 8.05
N VAL A 143 9.85 5.89 9.22
CA VAL A 143 10.52 6.89 10.07
C VAL A 143 11.94 6.43 10.44
N ASP A 144 12.07 5.18 10.90
CA ASP A 144 13.35 4.62 11.32
C ASP A 144 14.35 4.50 10.17
N GLN A 145 13.88 4.14 8.97
CA GLN A 145 14.71 4.03 7.77
C GLN A 145 15.16 5.39 7.22
N CYS A 146 14.44 6.47 7.54
CA CYS A 146 14.69 7.81 6.99
C CYS A 146 15.37 8.77 7.97
N LYS A 147 15.30 8.55 9.29
CA LYS A 147 15.67 9.53 10.33
C LYS A 147 16.98 10.30 10.11
N ASN A 148 18.03 9.63 9.62
CA ASN A 148 19.37 10.21 9.45
C ASN A 148 19.81 10.33 7.98
N LYS A 149 18.88 10.18 7.04
CA LYS A 149 19.13 10.34 5.60
C LYS A 149 18.71 11.74 5.15
N PRO A 150 19.22 12.25 4.01
CA PRO A 150 18.66 13.42 3.37
C PRO A 150 17.15 13.28 3.13
N ILE A 151 16.43 14.40 3.12
CA ILE A 151 15.01 14.41 2.76
C ILE A 151 14.91 14.18 1.26
N MET A 152 14.04 13.25 0.87
CA MET A 152 13.61 13.03 -0.50
C MET A 152 12.17 13.52 -0.56
N PHE A 153 11.93 14.58 -1.31
CA PHE A 153 10.58 15.08 -1.60
C PHE A 153 9.97 14.24 -2.73
#